data_AF-A0A5N5FBM6-F1
#
_entry.id   AF-A0A5N5FBM6-F1
#
_cell.length_a   1.000
_cell.length_b   1.000
_cell.length_c   1.000
_cell.angle_alpha   90.00
_cell.angle_beta   90.00
_cell.angle_gamma   90.00
#
_symmetry.space_group_name_H-M   'P 1'
#
loop_
_entity.id
_entity.type
_entity.pdbx_description
1 polymer ?
#
loop_
_entity_poly.entity_id
_entity_poly.type
_entity_poly.pdbx_seq_one_letter_code
_entity_poly.pdbx_strand_id
1 'polypeptide(L)'
;MFHSFKIFIYNSDSTFPFISPSQSLFYTRLQDSHFPTENPEKAHLFFVPFPSDLPPRSVSRLIRSLRTKLPYWNRTLGADHFYLSCTGIGFESDRNLVELKKNSVQISCFPTPAGKFIPHKDISLPPVPSTPAPTSNTASFLGYAKFDWVKESTLVKELSSDPDFLIESKPSDLNTFADRLGGSKFCLFEYGGGDVSGIGEALRFGCVPVVITDRPIHDLPFSDVLRWQEIALFVGRRGGVVRDLKRVLGRACWERHEKMRKLGVAASRHFMWNETPEPFDSFYTLMYELWLRRHTVRYARRE
;
A
#
# COMPACT_ATOMS: atom_id res chain seq x y z
N MET A 1 -17.03 -18.76 -1.74
CA MET A 1 -17.37 -17.50 -1.04
C MET A 1 -16.67 -16.29 -1.65
N PHE A 2 -15.38 -16.37 -2.04
CA PHE A 2 -14.72 -15.28 -2.78
C PHE A 2 -15.13 -15.23 -4.27
N HIS A 3 -15.28 -16.37 -4.95
CA HIS A 3 -15.74 -16.41 -6.35
C HIS A 3 -17.15 -15.85 -6.60
N SER A 4 -17.98 -15.78 -5.56
CA SER A 4 -19.31 -15.17 -5.62
C SER A 4 -19.30 -13.69 -5.26
N PHE A 5 -18.13 -13.10 -4.97
CA PHE A 5 -18.01 -11.70 -4.57
C PHE A 5 -18.37 -10.80 -5.74
N LYS A 6 -19.26 -9.85 -5.48
CA LYS A 6 -19.82 -8.95 -6.50
C LYS A 6 -19.78 -7.51 -6.04
N ILE A 7 -19.43 -6.63 -6.95
CA ILE A 7 -19.29 -5.20 -6.71
C ILE A 7 -20.20 -4.45 -7.67
N PHE A 8 -21.05 -3.57 -7.14
CA PHE A 8 -21.77 -2.62 -7.97
C PHE A 8 -20.93 -1.36 -8.12
N ILE A 9 -20.71 -0.89 -9.35
CA ILE A 9 -19.97 0.34 -9.62
C ILE A 9 -20.98 1.45 -9.90
N TYR A 10 -20.94 2.53 -9.13
CA TYR A 10 -21.78 3.69 -9.43
C TYR A 10 -21.37 4.32 -10.76
N ASN A 11 -22.35 4.73 -11.56
CA ASN A 11 -22.09 5.51 -12.75
C ASN A 11 -21.48 6.85 -12.37
N SER A 12 -20.38 7.21 -13.03
CA SER A 12 -19.84 8.55 -12.97
C SER A 12 -20.45 9.40 -14.08
N ASP A 13 -20.83 10.64 -13.75
CA ASP A 13 -21.35 11.59 -14.72
C ASP A 13 -20.22 12.11 -15.66
N SER A 14 -18.95 11.79 -15.39
CA SER A 14 -17.80 12.14 -16.23
C SER A 14 -16.69 11.08 -16.20
N THR A 15 -15.95 10.97 -17.29
CA THR A 15 -14.69 10.22 -17.33
C THR A 15 -13.58 11.06 -16.71
N PHE A 16 -12.77 10.48 -15.84
CA PHE A 16 -11.63 11.17 -15.23
C PHE A 16 -10.45 10.20 -15.09
N PRO A 17 -9.20 10.69 -15.20
CA PRO A 17 -8.04 9.88 -14.92
C PRO A 17 -7.81 9.76 -13.41
N PHE A 18 -7.27 8.62 -12.97
CA PHE A 18 -6.66 8.54 -11.64
C PHE A 18 -5.22 9.08 -11.70
N ILE A 19 -4.76 9.63 -10.56
CA ILE A 19 -3.48 10.34 -10.49
C ILE A 19 -2.30 9.36 -10.41
N SER A 20 -2.49 8.19 -9.81
CA SER A 20 -1.45 7.16 -9.69
C SER A 20 -1.64 6.03 -10.70
N PRO A 21 -0.55 5.50 -11.31
CA PRO A 21 -0.61 4.30 -12.14
C PRO A 21 -1.27 3.10 -11.44
N SER A 22 -1.03 2.91 -10.14
CA SER A 22 -1.63 1.83 -9.35
C SER A 22 -3.16 1.94 -9.26
N GLN A 23 -3.69 3.16 -9.15
CA GLN A 23 -5.14 3.40 -9.12
C GLN A 23 -5.78 3.11 -10.47
N SER A 24 -5.15 3.61 -11.55
CA SER A 24 -5.60 3.36 -12.92
C SER A 24 -5.63 1.86 -13.20
N LEU A 25 -4.57 1.14 -12.86
CA LEU A 25 -4.50 -0.31 -13.02
C LEU A 25 -5.59 -1.01 -12.21
N PHE A 26 -5.74 -0.69 -10.91
CA PHE A 26 -6.81 -1.29 -10.10
C PHE A 26 -8.19 -1.07 -10.70
N TYR A 27 -8.52 0.16 -11.10
CA TYR A 27 -9.82 0.48 -11.65
C TYR A 27 -10.08 -0.23 -12.97
N THR A 28 -9.14 -0.20 -13.92
CA THR A 28 -9.24 -0.93 -15.18
C THR A 28 -9.43 -2.43 -14.93
N ARG A 29 -8.59 -3.04 -14.07
CA ARG A 29 -8.71 -4.47 -13.75
C ARG A 29 -10.02 -4.81 -13.05
N LEU A 30 -10.54 -3.93 -12.20
CA LEU A 30 -11.84 -4.11 -11.58
C LEU A 30 -12.93 -4.17 -12.65
N GLN A 31 -12.95 -3.22 -13.58
CA GLN A 31 -13.93 -3.16 -14.67
C GLN A 31 -13.87 -4.38 -15.59
N ASP A 32 -12.67 -4.85 -15.94
CA ASP A 32 -12.46 -5.97 -16.86
C ASP A 32 -12.64 -7.36 -16.21
N SER A 33 -12.76 -7.41 -14.87
CA SER A 33 -12.86 -8.65 -14.13
C SER A 33 -14.29 -9.21 -14.04
N HIS A 34 -14.43 -10.36 -13.38
CA HIS A 34 -15.73 -10.97 -13.09
C HIS A 34 -16.42 -10.41 -11.82
N PHE A 35 -15.79 -9.48 -11.09
CA PHE A 35 -16.34 -8.94 -9.84
C PHE A 35 -17.48 -7.94 -10.05
N PRO A 36 -17.49 -7.06 -11.07
CA PRO A 36 -18.60 -6.15 -11.30
C PRO A 36 -19.93 -6.86 -11.53
N THR A 37 -21.01 -6.20 -11.13
CA THR A 37 -22.38 -6.60 -11.46
C THR A 37 -23.24 -5.39 -11.76
N GLU A 38 -24.10 -5.51 -12.77
CA GLU A 38 -25.11 -4.51 -13.09
C GLU A 38 -26.32 -4.56 -12.14
N ASN A 39 -26.50 -5.68 -11.42
CA ASN A 39 -27.60 -5.83 -10.47
C ASN A 39 -27.12 -5.47 -9.06
N PRO A 40 -27.48 -4.29 -8.52
CA PRO A 40 -27.04 -3.86 -7.20
C PRO A 40 -27.56 -4.74 -6.05
N GLU A 41 -28.66 -5.48 -6.24
CA GLU A 41 -29.17 -6.42 -5.22
C GLU A 41 -28.27 -7.65 -5.06
N LYS A 42 -27.42 -7.94 -6.05
CA LYS A 42 -26.41 -9.02 -5.97
C LYS A 42 -25.08 -8.53 -5.39
N ALA A 43 -24.91 -7.22 -5.20
CA ALA A 43 -23.65 -6.64 -4.78
C ALA A 43 -23.38 -6.83 -3.29
N HIS A 44 -22.12 -7.14 -2.98
CA HIS A 44 -21.60 -7.23 -1.62
C HIS A 44 -20.94 -5.93 -1.18
N LEU A 45 -20.38 -5.19 -2.14
CA LEU A 45 -19.81 -3.86 -1.94
C LEU A 45 -20.18 -2.93 -3.11
N PHE A 46 -20.10 -1.63 -2.86
CA PHE A 46 -20.40 -0.59 -3.82
C PHE A 46 -19.17 0.29 -4.05
N PHE A 47 -18.68 0.36 -5.29
CA PHE A 47 -17.56 1.23 -5.64
C PHE A 47 -18.05 2.63 -6.02
N VAL A 48 -17.48 3.65 -5.40
CA VAL A 48 -17.78 5.06 -5.70
C VAL A 48 -16.61 5.68 -6.48
N PRO A 49 -16.71 5.83 -7.82
CA PRO A 49 -15.65 6.42 -8.63
C PRO A 49 -15.65 7.96 -8.51
N PHE A 50 -14.50 8.53 -8.11
CA PHE A 50 -14.22 9.95 -8.24
C PHE A 50 -12.71 10.24 -8.31
N PRO A 51 -12.27 11.37 -8.89
CA PRO A 51 -10.87 11.78 -8.92
C PRO A 51 -10.29 11.94 -7.52
N SER A 52 -9.04 11.54 -7.29
CA SER A 52 -8.42 11.64 -5.96
C SER A 52 -8.20 13.09 -5.50
N ASP A 53 -8.04 14.03 -6.42
CA ASP A 53 -7.91 15.46 -6.16
C ASP A 53 -9.26 16.20 -6.10
N LEU A 54 -10.38 15.47 -6.18
CA LEU A 54 -11.70 16.09 -6.13
C LEU A 54 -11.88 16.87 -4.81
N PRO A 55 -12.22 18.17 -4.86
CA PRO A 55 -12.32 18.98 -3.64
C PRO A 55 -13.36 18.41 -2.65
N PRO A 56 -13.14 18.50 -1.33
CA PRO A 56 -14.05 17.92 -0.33
C PRO A 56 -15.51 18.36 -0.50
N ARG A 57 -15.75 19.62 -0.87
CA ARG A 57 -17.11 20.11 -1.16
C ARG A 57 -17.77 19.38 -2.33
N SER A 58 -17.02 19.07 -3.37
CA SER A 58 -17.51 18.32 -4.53
C SER A 58 -17.74 16.85 -4.19
N VAL A 59 -16.86 16.24 -3.39
CA VAL A 59 -17.09 14.89 -2.84
C VAL A 59 -18.36 14.85 -1.99
N SER A 60 -18.59 15.84 -1.11
CA SER A 60 -19.84 15.93 -0.32
C SER A 60 -21.09 16.00 -1.20
N ARG A 61 -21.05 16.79 -2.29
CA ARG A 61 -22.15 16.87 -3.26
C ARG A 61 -22.37 15.56 -4.01
N LEU A 62 -21.29 14.87 -4.39
CA LEU A 62 -21.37 13.54 -5.01
C LEU A 62 -22.09 12.56 -4.08
N ILE A 63 -21.63 12.42 -2.84
CA ILE A 63 -22.26 11.51 -1.87
C ILE A 63 -23.72 11.91 -1.60
N ARG A 64 -24.03 13.20 -1.50
CA ARG A 64 -25.41 13.69 -1.37
C ARG A 64 -26.28 13.23 -2.56
N SER A 65 -25.76 13.32 -3.78
CA SER A 65 -26.43 12.87 -5.00
C SER A 65 -26.65 11.35 -5.00
N LEU A 66 -25.65 10.55 -4.59
CA LEU A 66 -25.78 9.09 -4.50
C LEU A 66 -26.91 8.68 -3.55
N ARG A 67 -27.02 9.36 -2.41
CA ARG A 67 -28.04 9.13 -1.39
C ARG A 67 -29.46 9.40 -1.86
N THR A 68 -29.63 10.33 -2.81
CA THR A 68 -30.94 10.67 -3.37
C THR A 68 -31.27 9.82 -4.59
N LYS A 69 -30.26 9.38 -5.35
CA LYS A 69 -30.45 8.60 -6.59
C LYS A 69 -30.73 7.12 -6.30
N LEU A 70 -30.06 6.51 -5.33
CA LEU A 70 -30.19 5.08 -5.03
C LEU A 70 -30.24 4.81 -3.52
N PRO A 71 -30.97 3.76 -3.07
CA PRO A 71 -31.19 3.52 -1.64
C PRO A 71 -29.94 2.99 -0.91
N TYR A 72 -28.96 2.44 -1.63
CA TYR A 72 -27.87 1.64 -1.07
C TYR A 72 -26.97 2.41 -0.10
N TRP A 73 -26.68 3.68 -0.34
CA TRP A 73 -25.91 4.48 0.61
C TRP A 73 -26.65 4.61 1.96
N ASN A 74 -27.94 4.94 1.93
CA ASN A 74 -28.71 5.18 3.16
C ASN A 74 -28.96 3.90 3.96
N ARG A 75 -28.96 2.72 3.31
CA ARG A 75 -29.13 1.42 3.98
C ARG A 75 -28.05 1.14 5.02
N THR A 76 -26.83 1.60 4.77
CA THR A 76 -25.63 1.27 5.56
C THR A 76 -24.84 2.50 5.98
N LEU A 77 -25.33 3.69 5.65
CA LEU A 77 -24.60 4.96 5.80
C LEU A 77 -23.21 4.91 5.13
N GLY A 78 -23.09 4.20 4.02
CA GLY A 78 -21.82 4.02 3.29
C GLY A 78 -20.91 2.91 3.81
N ALA A 79 -21.34 2.07 4.75
CA ALA A 79 -20.49 1.03 5.34
C ALA A 79 -20.14 -0.14 4.41
N ASP A 80 -20.93 -0.35 3.36
CA ASP A 80 -20.68 -1.32 2.29
C ASP A 80 -20.14 -0.64 1.02
N HIS A 81 -19.59 0.57 1.15
CA HIS A 81 -18.98 1.32 0.06
C HIS A 81 -17.47 1.35 0.18
N PHE A 82 -16.79 1.49 -0.96
CA PHE A 82 -15.36 1.75 -1.00
C PHE A 82 -14.99 2.71 -2.14
N TYR A 83 -13.83 3.33 -2.03
CA TYR A 83 -13.34 4.32 -2.99
C TYR A 83 -11.80 4.35 -3.05
N LEU A 84 -11.26 4.87 -4.15
CA LEU A 84 -9.82 5.10 -4.34
C LEU A 84 -9.45 6.53 -3.97
N SER A 85 -8.44 6.73 -3.12
CA SER A 85 -7.92 8.07 -2.82
C SER A 85 -6.46 8.05 -2.34
N CYS A 86 -5.50 8.40 -3.22
CA CYS A 86 -4.10 8.60 -2.80
C CYS A 86 -3.94 9.81 -1.87
N THR A 87 -4.72 10.87 -2.06
CA THR A 87 -4.66 12.11 -1.27
C THR A 87 -5.33 11.98 0.09
N GLY A 88 -6.19 10.97 0.24
CA GLY A 88 -7.01 10.67 1.41
C GLY A 88 -8.11 11.71 1.67
N ILE A 89 -9.22 11.26 2.23
CA ILE A 89 -10.26 12.14 2.79
C ILE A 89 -9.87 12.54 4.22
N GLY A 90 -10.06 13.81 4.56
CA GLY A 90 -9.74 14.37 5.88
C GLY A 90 -10.82 14.10 6.94
N PHE A 91 -10.79 14.89 8.00
CA PHE A 91 -11.81 14.91 9.06
C PHE A 91 -12.63 16.19 8.98
N GLU A 92 -13.33 16.38 7.87
CA GLU A 92 -14.26 17.49 7.70
C GLU A 92 -15.55 17.28 8.52
N SER A 93 -16.26 18.35 8.86
CA SER A 93 -17.50 18.30 9.65
C SER A 93 -18.76 17.99 8.83
N ASP A 94 -18.67 18.00 7.50
CA ASP A 94 -19.79 17.66 6.62
C ASP A 94 -20.20 16.21 6.81
N ARG A 95 -21.49 15.98 7.08
CA ARG A 95 -22.05 14.64 7.34
C ARG A 95 -21.65 13.61 6.28
N ASN A 96 -21.68 13.98 5.00
CA ASN A 96 -21.38 13.05 3.92
C ASN A 96 -19.90 12.65 3.92
N LEU A 97 -19.00 13.59 4.23
CA LEU A 97 -17.56 13.32 4.33
C LEU A 97 -17.25 12.49 5.58
N VAL A 98 -17.94 12.76 6.69
CA VAL A 98 -17.81 11.95 7.91
C VAL A 98 -18.25 10.51 7.65
N GLU A 99 -19.42 10.30 7.03
CA GLU A 99 -19.90 8.97 6.67
C GLU A 99 -18.93 8.27 5.70
N LEU A 100 -18.52 8.94 4.61
CA LEU A 100 -17.54 8.40 3.66
C LEU A 100 -16.23 8.00 4.35
N LYS A 101 -15.67 8.88 5.19
CA LYS A 101 -14.38 8.65 5.85
C LYS A 101 -14.45 7.52 6.86
N LYS A 102 -15.49 7.51 7.71
CA LYS A 102 -15.57 6.60 8.86
C LYS A 102 -16.17 5.25 8.50
N ASN A 103 -17.04 5.18 7.48
CA ASN A 103 -17.83 3.99 7.22
C ASN A 103 -17.33 3.24 5.98
N SER A 104 -17.03 3.96 4.90
CA SER A 104 -16.59 3.35 3.64
C SER A 104 -15.11 2.98 3.67
N VAL A 105 -14.72 1.89 3.01
CA VAL A 105 -13.31 1.48 2.91
C VAL A 105 -12.55 2.42 1.96
N GLN A 106 -11.50 3.09 2.43
CA GLN A 106 -10.59 3.84 1.57
C GLN A 106 -9.47 2.92 1.10
N ILE A 107 -9.27 2.83 -0.21
CA ILE A 107 -8.05 2.28 -0.79
C ILE A 107 -7.09 3.45 -1.05
N SER A 108 -5.96 3.47 -0.36
CA SER A 108 -5.03 4.60 -0.35
C SER A 108 -3.64 4.18 -0.82
N CYS A 109 -3.02 5.01 -1.66
CA CYS A 109 -1.70 4.74 -2.21
C CYS A 109 -0.66 4.71 -1.10
N PHE A 110 0.19 3.69 -1.09
CA PHE A 110 1.27 3.57 -0.14
C PHE A 110 2.53 4.35 -0.60
N PRO A 111 3.21 5.09 0.29
CA PRO A 111 2.82 5.40 1.68
C PRO A 111 1.62 6.33 1.77
N THR A 112 0.79 6.13 2.80
CA THR A 112 -0.46 6.88 2.93
C THR A 112 -0.24 8.26 3.55
N PRO A 113 -1.06 9.28 3.19
CA PRO A 113 -0.98 10.58 3.82
C PRO A 113 -1.24 10.51 5.33
N ALA A 114 -0.36 11.17 6.11
CA ALA A 114 -0.43 11.16 7.57
C ALA A 114 -1.81 11.61 8.09
N GLY A 115 -2.36 10.85 9.03
CA GLY A 115 -3.66 11.13 9.66
C GLY A 115 -4.87 10.87 8.76
N LYS A 116 -4.69 10.35 7.54
CA LYS A 116 -5.79 10.07 6.60
C LYS A 116 -5.97 8.58 6.30
N PHE A 117 -5.48 7.70 7.15
CA PHE A 117 -5.64 6.25 7.02
C PHE A 117 -6.19 5.65 8.32
N ILE A 118 -7.21 4.80 8.21
CA ILE A 118 -7.85 4.11 9.34
C ILE A 118 -7.47 2.62 9.29
N PRO A 119 -6.53 2.13 10.12
CA PRO A 119 -5.89 0.82 9.92
C PRO A 119 -6.84 -0.39 10.00
N HIS A 120 -7.85 -0.29 10.85
CA HIS A 120 -8.84 -1.36 11.01
C HIS A 120 -9.94 -1.33 9.93
N LYS A 121 -9.86 -0.44 8.93
CA LYS A 121 -10.86 -0.35 7.84
C LYS A 121 -10.25 -0.19 6.45
N ASP A 122 -9.28 0.70 6.31
CA ASP A 122 -8.70 1.11 5.04
C ASP A 122 -7.66 0.11 4.54
N ILE A 123 -7.41 0.16 3.23
CA ILE A 123 -6.50 -0.75 2.52
C ILE A 123 -5.41 0.08 1.84
N SER A 124 -4.17 -0.40 1.93
CA SER A 124 -3.02 0.22 1.28
C SER A 124 -2.78 -0.37 -0.10
N LEU A 125 -2.80 0.50 -1.12
CA LEU A 125 -2.57 0.19 -2.52
C LEU A 125 -1.06 0.23 -2.81
N PRO A 126 -0.42 -0.91 -3.17
CA PRO A 126 1.01 -0.93 -3.43
C PRO A 126 1.36 -0.13 -4.69
N PRO A 127 2.57 0.46 -4.75
CA PRO A 127 3.12 1.05 -5.96
C PRO A 127 3.28 0.03 -7.09
N VAL A 128 3.39 0.52 -8.32
CA VAL A 128 3.72 -0.31 -9.49
C VAL A 128 5.25 -0.48 -9.53
N PRO A 129 5.77 -1.72 -9.55
CA PRO A 129 7.19 -1.95 -9.73
C PRO A 129 7.70 -1.31 -11.03
N SER A 130 8.86 -0.67 -10.97
CA SER A 130 9.47 0.03 -12.11
C SER A 130 10.71 -0.70 -12.65
N THR A 131 11.29 -1.53 -11.80
CA THR A 131 12.51 -2.29 -12.09
C THR A 131 12.29 -3.45 -13.07
N PRO A 132 13.33 -3.80 -13.87
CA PRO A 132 13.34 -5.03 -14.65
C PRO A 132 13.28 -6.27 -13.75
N ALA A 133 13.16 -7.45 -14.36
CA ALA A 133 13.19 -8.70 -13.62
C ALA A 133 14.53 -8.86 -12.86
N PRO A 134 14.53 -9.40 -11.63
CA PRO A 134 15.75 -9.64 -10.89
C PRO A 134 16.73 -10.55 -11.63
N THR A 135 17.98 -10.16 -11.67
CA THR A 135 19.12 -11.00 -12.09
C THR A 135 19.73 -11.68 -10.86
N SER A 136 20.38 -12.83 -11.08
CA SER A 136 21.07 -13.56 -10.01
C SER A 136 22.35 -12.83 -9.60
N ASN A 137 22.24 -11.90 -8.65
CA ASN A 137 23.38 -11.20 -8.07
C ASN A 137 23.74 -11.80 -6.70
N THR A 138 25.04 -11.91 -6.43
CA THR A 138 25.53 -12.21 -5.08
C THR A 138 25.59 -10.91 -4.29
N ALA A 139 24.97 -10.88 -3.11
CA ALA A 139 24.94 -9.67 -2.30
C ALA A 139 26.36 -9.28 -1.84
N SER A 140 26.84 -8.11 -2.26
CA SER A 140 28.15 -7.54 -1.93
C SER A 140 28.07 -6.53 -0.79
N PHE A 141 26.91 -5.93 -0.55
CA PHE A 141 26.69 -4.92 0.49
C PHE A 141 25.85 -5.47 1.64
N LEU A 142 26.14 -5.01 2.87
CA LEU A 142 25.29 -5.29 4.03
C LEU A 142 23.97 -4.54 3.91
N GLY A 143 24.01 -3.25 3.56
CA GLY A 143 22.80 -2.42 3.48
C GLY A 143 22.82 -1.46 2.30
N TYR A 144 21.66 -1.23 1.70
CA TYR A 144 21.44 -0.19 0.70
C TYR A 144 20.39 0.80 1.17
N ALA A 145 20.61 2.09 0.90
CA ALA A 145 19.59 3.10 1.04
C ALA A 145 19.65 4.08 -0.13
N LYS A 146 18.49 4.31 -0.74
CA LYS A 146 18.29 5.43 -1.64
C LYS A 146 18.00 6.69 -0.81
N PHE A 147 18.52 7.83 -1.22
CA PHE A 147 18.49 9.05 -0.41
C PHE A 147 17.10 9.64 -0.20
N ASP A 148 16.13 9.35 -1.07
CA ASP A 148 14.74 9.72 -0.79
C ASP A 148 14.06 8.74 0.18
N TRP A 149 14.57 7.51 0.34
CA TRP A 149 14.04 6.52 1.28
C TRP A 149 14.40 6.81 2.73
N VAL A 150 15.47 7.55 2.96
CA VAL A 150 15.95 7.93 4.29
C VAL A 150 16.07 9.44 4.32
N LYS A 151 15.45 10.11 5.28
CA LYS A 151 15.52 11.56 5.37
C LYS A 151 16.97 11.97 5.58
N GLU A 152 17.45 12.94 4.81
CA GLU A 152 18.79 13.50 4.96
C GLU A 152 19.01 13.92 6.42
N SER A 153 19.88 13.18 7.10
CA SER A 153 20.06 13.23 8.54
C SER A 153 21.45 12.71 8.92
N THR A 154 21.75 12.72 10.22
CA THR A 154 22.97 12.12 10.77
C THR A 154 23.13 10.65 10.37
N LEU A 155 22.02 9.91 10.21
CA LEU A 155 22.00 8.52 9.76
C LEU A 155 22.65 8.34 8.38
N VAL A 156 22.26 9.17 7.41
CA VAL A 156 22.82 9.13 6.05
C VAL A 156 24.32 9.43 6.10
N LYS A 157 24.72 10.48 6.81
CA LYS A 157 26.15 10.87 6.93
C LYS A 157 27.02 9.79 7.54
N GLU A 158 26.53 9.15 8.60
CA GLU A 158 27.25 8.06 9.29
C GLU A 158 27.32 6.80 8.44
N LEU A 159 26.24 6.41 7.75
CA LEU A 159 26.23 5.22 6.89
C LEU A 159 27.03 5.42 5.60
N SER A 160 27.04 6.63 5.03
CA SER A 160 27.85 6.95 3.85
C SER A 160 29.36 6.84 4.10
N SER A 161 29.79 6.88 5.36
CA SER A 161 31.20 6.71 5.74
C SER A 161 31.59 5.24 5.97
N ASP A 162 30.63 4.31 5.88
CA ASP A 162 30.81 2.89 6.19
C ASP A 162 30.86 2.05 4.90
N PRO A 163 31.93 1.27 4.66
CA PRO A 163 32.07 0.49 3.42
C PRO A 163 31.05 -0.65 3.26
N ASP A 164 30.41 -1.09 4.35
CA ASP A 164 29.38 -2.14 4.28
C ASP A 164 28.03 -1.62 3.75
N PHE A 165 27.86 -0.29 3.68
CA PHE A 165 26.63 0.36 3.28
C PHE A 165 26.78 1.13 1.97
N LEU A 166 25.85 0.90 1.06
CA LEU A 166 25.72 1.66 -0.17
C LEU A 166 24.61 2.70 -0.01
N ILE A 167 24.98 3.98 0.02
CA ILE A 167 24.04 5.10 0.12
C ILE A 167 24.14 5.92 -1.16
N GLU A 168 23.03 6.05 -1.89
CA GLU A 168 23.02 6.70 -3.21
C GLU A 168 21.92 7.76 -3.29
N SER A 169 22.29 8.97 -3.76
CA SER A 169 21.37 10.10 -3.94
C SER A 169 20.28 9.81 -4.96
N LYS A 170 20.68 9.28 -6.12
CA LYS A 170 19.78 8.81 -7.16
C LYS A 170 20.54 7.80 -8.04
N PRO A 171 20.01 6.59 -8.28
CA PRO A 171 20.61 5.69 -9.24
C PRO A 171 20.58 6.31 -10.64
N SER A 172 21.62 6.06 -11.44
CA SER A 172 21.74 6.60 -12.80
C SER A 172 20.60 6.17 -13.72
N ASP A 173 20.11 4.94 -13.51
CA ASP A 173 19.09 4.28 -14.30
C ASP A 173 18.44 3.12 -13.52
N LEU A 174 17.40 2.51 -14.10
CA LEU A 174 16.64 1.44 -13.48
C LEU A 174 17.43 0.12 -13.36
N ASN A 175 18.41 -0.13 -14.22
CA ASN A 175 19.25 -1.34 -14.14
C ASN A 175 20.23 -1.22 -12.97
N THR A 176 20.88 -0.05 -12.85
CA THR A 176 21.75 0.25 -11.71
C THR A 176 21.00 0.14 -10.39
N PHE A 177 19.77 0.66 -10.35
CA PHE A 177 18.90 0.50 -9.18
C PHE A 177 18.59 -0.97 -8.88
N ALA A 178 18.20 -1.75 -9.88
CA ALA A 178 17.96 -3.19 -9.76
C ALA A 178 19.20 -3.95 -9.25
N ASP A 179 20.40 -3.60 -9.74
CA ASP A 179 21.66 -4.17 -9.29
C ASP A 179 21.97 -3.80 -7.84
N ARG A 180 21.65 -2.57 -7.39
CA ARG A 180 21.81 -2.17 -5.98
C ARG A 180 20.89 -2.97 -5.06
N LEU A 181 19.64 -3.19 -5.48
CA LEU A 181 18.70 -4.02 -4.72
C LEU A 181 19.18 -5.47 -4.64
N GLY A 182 19.53 -6.09 -5.78
CA GLY A 182 20.00 -7.48 -5.81
C GLY A 182 21.38 -7.69 -5.18
N GLY A 183 22.21 -6.64 -5.14
CA GLY A 183 23.54 -6.65 -4.56
C GLY A 183 23.58 -6.39 -3.05
N SER A 184 22.43 -6.22 -2.38
CA SER A 184 22.38 -5.81 -0.97
C SER A 184 21.58 -6.78 -0.10
N LYS A 185 22.07 -7.08 1.10
CA LYS A 185 21.36 -7.97 2.04
C LYS A 185 20.12 -7.31 2.65
N PHE A 186 20.23 -6.02 2.97
CA PHE A 186 19.17 -5.24 3.61
C PHE A 186 18.91 -3.93 2.87
N CYS A 187 17.66 -3.50 2.82
CA CYS A 187 17.26 -2.21 2.22
C CYS A 187 16.64 -1.32 3.29
N LEU A 188 17.21 -0.13 3.49
CA LEU A 188 16.85 0.76 4.59
C LEU A 188 15.77 1.75 4.16
N PHE A 189 14.72 1.87 4.97
CA PHE A 189 13.57 2.73 4.74
C PHE A 189 13.26 3.55 6.00
N GLU A 190 13.18 4.87 5.91
CA GLU A 190 12.76 5.73 7.02
C GLU A 190 11.26 6.08 6.90
N TYR A 191 10.45 5.34 7.65
CA TYR A 191 9.00 5.52 7.61
C TYR A 191 8.55 6.77 8.36
N GLY A 192 7.74 7.60 7.68
CA GLY A 192 7.24 8.88 8.19
C GLY A 192 8.19 10.07 7.96
N GLY A 193 9.29 9.86 7.23
CA GLY A 193 10.28 10.89 6.90
C GLY A 193 10.85 10.80 5.47
N GLY A 194 10.96 9.59 4.93
CA GLY A 194 11.34 9.32 3.53
C GLY A 194 10.25 8.62 2.73
N ASP A 195 10.52 8.41 1.44
CA ASP A 195 9.70 7.63 0.53
C ASP A 195 9.94 6.12 0.75
N VAL A 196 8.93 5.42 1.25
CA VAL A 196 9.01 3.97 1.51
C VAL A 196 8.36 3.12 0.41
N SER A 197 7.94 3.75 -0.70
CA SER A 197 7.24 3.09 -1.81
C SER A 197 8.01 1.91 -2.41
N GLY A 198 9.35 1.94 -2.36
CA GLY A 198 10.23 0.89 -2.87
C GLY A 198 10.26 -0.42 -2.06
N ILE A 199 9.48 -0.55 -0.98
CA ILE A 199 9.51 -1.76 -0.13
C ILE A 199 9.16 -3.04 -0.89
N GLY A 200 8.22 -2.96 -1.84
CA GLY A 200 7.84 -4.09 -2.69
C GLY A 200 8.95 -4.52 -3.65
N GLU A 201 9.70 -3.55 -4.19
CA GLU A 201 10.86 -3.82 -5.05
C GLU A 201 12.01 -4.43 -4.24
N ALA A 202 12.28 -3.95 -3.03
CA ALA A 202 13.27 -4.57 -2.15
C ALA A 202 12.96 -6.05 -1.89
N LEU A 203 11.70 -6.38 -1.58
CA LEU A 203 11.26 -7.77 -1.43
C LEU A 203 11.48 -8.59 -2.70
N ARG A 204 11.13 -8.03 -3.87
CA ARG A 204 11.27 -8.69 -5.19
C ARG A 204 12.72 -9.08 -5.51
N PHE A 205 13.68 -8.26 -5.09
CA PHE A 205 15.11 -8.51 -5.30
C PHE A 205 15.77 -9.29 -4.15
N GLY A 206 15.01 -9.67 -3.11
CA GLY A 206 15.57 -10.35 -1.94
C GLY A 206 16.38 -9.44 -1.01
N CYS A 207 16.23 -8.13 -1.15
CA CYS A 207 16.79 -7.16 -0.22
C CYS A 207 15.84 -7.04 0.98
N VAL A 208 16.20 -7.60 2.14
CA VAL A 208 15.30 -7.65 3.30
C VAL A 208 15.02 -6.21 3.80
N PRO A 209 13.76 -5.73 3.81
CA PRO A 209 13.46 -4.38 4.26
C PRO A 209 13.78 -4.17 5.73
N VAL A 210 14.39 -3.04 6.04
CA VAL A 210 14.64 -2.55 7.40
C VAL A 210 13.93 -1.21 7.53
N VAL A 211 12.81 -1.21 8.23
CA VAL A 211 11.96 -0.03 8.40
C VAL A 211 12.33 0.66 9.71
N ILE A 212 12.90 1.86 9.57
CA ILE A 212 13.34 2.73 10.65
C ILE A 212 12.21 3.69 10.97
N THR A 213 11.69 3.61 12.20
CA THR A 213 10.63 4.51 12.64
C THR A 213 10.51 4.57 14.16
N ASP A 214 9.95 5.66 14.66
CA ASP A 214 9.56 5.88 16.04
C ASP A 214 8.03 5.86 16.23
N ARG A 215 7.29 5.62 15.15
CA ARG A 215 5.83 5.62 15.12
C ARG A 215 5.29 4.23 14.79
N PRO A 216 4.09 3.88 15.30
CA PRO A 216 3.40 2.68 14.82
C PRO A 216 3.18 2.74 13.31
N ILE A 217 3.52 1.66 12.63
CA ILE A 217 3.27 1.50 11.20
C ILE A 217 1.96 0.78 11.04
N HIS A 218 1.07 1.35 10.24
CA HIS A 218 -0.29 0.84 10.13
C HIS A 218 -0.80 0.68 8.70
N ASP A 219 -0.06 1.18 7.73
CA ASP A 219 -0.47 1.27 6.34
C ASP A 219 0.45 0.49 5.41
N LEU A 220 1.21 -0.49 5.91
CA LEU A 220 1.99 -1.37 5.04
C LEU A 220 1.03 -2.10 4.09
N PRO A 221 1.35 -2.21 2.78
CA PRO A 221 0.52 -2.93 1.83
C PRO A 221 0.26 -4.35 2.30
N PHE A 222 -0.98 -4.80 2.10
CA PHE A 222 -1.39 -6.18 2.35
C PHE A 222 -1.21 -6.67 3.78
N SER A 223 -1.39 -5.80 4.77
CA SER A 223 -1.21 -6.15 6.20
C SER A 223 -2.20 -7.21 6.70
N ASP A 224 -3.32 -7.44 6.02
CA ASP A 224 -4.24 -8.54 6.35
C ASP A 224 -3.80 -9.90 5.80
N VAL A 225 -2.86 -9.90 4.85
CA VAL A 225 -2.39 -11.09 4.11
C VAL A 225 -0.94 -11.43 4.47
N LEU A 226 -0.09 -10.43 4.59
CA LEU A 226 1.35 -10.57 4.80
C LEU A 226 1.72 -10.39 6.28
N ARG A 227 2.52 -11.33 6.78
CA ARG A 227 3.10 -11.25 8.13
C ARG A 227 4.41 -10.48 8.06
N TRP A 228 4.33 -9.16 8.07
CA TRP A 228 5.47 -8.26 7.90
C TRP A 228 6.65 -8.53 8.87
N GLN A 229 6.38 -9.00 10.08
CA GLN A 229 7.41 -9.35 11.07
C GLN A 229 8.28 -10.55 10.65
N GLU A 230 7.84 -11.34 9.67
CA GLU A 230 8.59 -12.48 9.13
C GLU A 230 9.41 -12.14 7.88
N ILE A 231 9.15 -10.98 7.25
CA ILE A 231 9.78 -10.57 5.98
C ILE A 231 10.54 -9.25 6.06
N ALA A 232 10.42 -8.50 7.17
CA ALA A 232 11.09 -7.23 7.38
C ALA A 232 11.58 -7.08 8.83
N LEU A 233 12.55 -6.19 9.02
CA LEU A 233 13.06 -5.77 10.33
C LEU A 233 12.53 -4.37 10.66
N PHE A 234 12.23 -4.12 11.93
CA PHE A 234 11.76 -2.82 12.41
C PHE A 234 12.73 -2.27 13.45
N VAL A 235 13.24 -1.06 13.21
CA VAL A 235 14.26 -0.44 14.07
C VAL A 235 13.74 0.88 14.61
N GLY A 236 13.73 1.00 15.94
CA GLY A 236 13.37 2.23 16.64
C GLY A 236 14.44 3.32 16.50
N ARG A 237 14.03 4.59 16.54
CA ARG A 237 14.99 5.71 16.56
C ARG A 237 15.57 6.04 17.95
N ARG A 238 15.05 5.41 19.00
CA ARG A 238 15.37 5.74 20.40
C ARG A 238 16.64 5.02 20.84
N GLY A 239 17.78 5.72 20.84
CA GLY A 239 19.05 5.18 21.37
C GLY A 239 20.28 5.23 20.45
N GLY A 240 20.22 6.00 19.36
CA GLY A 240 21.31 6.11 18.37
C GLY A 240 21.07 5.15 17.21
N VAL A 241 20.38 5.65 16.18
CA VAL A 241 19.82 4.85 15.07
C VAL A 241 20.86 3.94 14.43
N VAL A 242 22.07 4.44 14.17
CA VAL A 242 23.14 3.69 13.50
C VAL A 242 23.63 2.53 14.37
N ARG A 243 23.81 2.76 15.67
CA ARG A 243 24.23 1.71 16.61
C ARG A 243 23.18 0.61 16.72
N ASP A 244 21.91 1.01 16.84
CA ASP A 244 20.80 0.05 16.94
C ASP A 244 20.62 -0.72 15.62
N LEU A 245 20.74 -0.04 14.49
CA LEU A 245 20.73 -0.64 13.16
C LEU A 245 21.84 -1.68 13.03
N LYS A 246 23.11 -1.29 13.23
CA LYS A 246 24.26 -2.21 13.17
C LYS A 246 24.10 -3.40 14.11
N ARG A 247 23.58 -3.19 15.32
CA ARG A 247 23.29 -4.27 16.27
C ARG A 247 22.23 -5.23 15.73
N VAL A 248 21.14 -4.72 15.14
CA VAL A 248 20.06 -5.55 14.60
C VAL A 248 20.53 -6.32 13.36
N LEU A 249 21.25 -5.66 12.45
CA LEU A 249 21.79 -6.29 11.25
C LEU A 249 22.88 -7.32 11.58
N GLY A 250 23.79 -7.00 12.50
CA GLY A 250 24.85 -7.91 12.94
C GLY A 250 24.37 -9.10 13.77
N ARG A 251 23.23 -8.98 14.48
CA ARG A 251 22.60 -10.10 15.22
C ARG A 251 21.74 -11.01 14.35
N ALA A 252 21.39 -10.58 13.14
CA ALA A 252 20.70 -11.45 12.21
C ALA A 252 21.68 -12.55 11.76
N CYS A 253 21.59 -13.73 12.36
CA CYS A 253 22.33 -14.88 11.85
C CYS A 253 21.94 -15.13 10.40
N TRP A 254 22.89 -15.66 9.62
CA TRP A 254 22.72 -15.95 8.19
C TRP A 254 21.43 -16.72 7.90
N GLU A 255 21.10 -17.73 8.72
CA GLU A 255 19.89 -18.54 8.57
C GLU A 255 18.60 -17.72 8.71
N ARG A 256 18.56 -16.79 9.66
CA ARG A 256 17.39 -15.93 9.87
C ARG A 256 17.21 -14.97 8.71
N HIS A 257 18.30 -14.35 8.24
CA HIS A 257 18.27 -13.47 7.07
C HIS A 257 17.81 -14.22 5.81
N GLU A 258 18.38 -15.40 5.54
CA GLU A 258 18.03 -16.19 4.37
C GLU A 258 16.56 -16.65 4.39
N LYS A 259 16.03 -16.98 5.58
CA LYS A 259 14.59 -17.26 5.74
C LYS A 259 13.74 -16.04 5.41
N MET A 260 14.07 -14.87 5.97
CA MET A 260 13.35 -13.61 5.69
C MET A 260 13.40 -13.28 4.20
N ARG A 261 14.58 -13.45 3.57
CA ARG A 261 14.78 -13.22 2.14
C ARG A 261 13.87 -14.10 1.30
N LYS A 262 13.85 -15.41 1.53
CA LYS A 262 12.99 -16.35 0.77
C LYS A 262 11.51 -16.03 0.94
N LEU A 263 11.07 -15.73 2.16
CA LEU A 263 9.69 -15.34 2.43
C LEU A 263 9.34 -14.00 1.78
N GLY A 264 10.27 -13.05 1.79
CA GLY A 264 10.10 -11.74 1.15
C GLY A 264 9.96 -11.83 -0.36
N VAL A 265 10.83 -12.62 -1.03
CA VAL A 265 10.73 -12.88 -2.48
C VAL A 265 9.42 -13.59 -2.81
N ALA A 266 8.96 -14.54 -1.99
CA ALA A 266 7.66 -15.16 -2.20
C ALA A 266 6.51 -14.15 -2.03
N ALA A 267 6.59 -13.27 -1.03
CA ALA A 267 5.61 -12.22 -0.77
C ALA A 267 5.58 -11.14 -1.88
N SER A 268 6.69 -10.91 -2.59
CA SER A 268 6.75 -9.88 -3.63
C SER A 268 5.80 -10.14 -4.79
N ARG A 269 5.33 -11.38 -4.98
CA ARG A 269 4.27 -11.71 -5.96
C ARG A 269 3.02 -10.84 -5.77
N HIS A 270 2.67 -10.55 -4.51
CA HIS A 270 1.53 -9.69 -4.16
C HIS A 270 1.70 -8.23 -4.58
N PHE A 271 2.92 -7.79 -4.91
CA PHE A 271 3.19 -6.43 -5.37
C PHE A 271 3.25 -6.30 -6.90
N MET A 272 3.09 -7.41 -7.62
CA MET A 272 3.13 -7.42 -9.09
C MET A 272 1.80 -6.97 -9.67
N TRP A 273 1.87 -6.06 -10.65
CA TRP A 273 0.71 -5.63 -11.42
C TRP A 273 0.79 -6.22 -12.83
N ASN A 274 0.18 -7.38 -13.04
CA ASN A 274 0.24 -8.08 -14.32
C ASN A 274 -0.69 -7.46 -15.37
N GLU A 275 -0.34 -7.64 -16.65
CA GLU A 275 -1.21 -7.25 -17.77
C GLU A 275 -2.51 -8.05 -17.80
N THR A 276 -2.45 -9.33 -17.47
CA THR A 276 -3.64 -10.12 -17.18
C THR A 276 -3.56 -10.49 -15.71
N PRO A 277 -4.56 -10.15 -14.87
CA PRO A 277 -4.46 -10.45 -13.45
C PRO A 277 -4.25 -11.93 -13.17
N GLU A 278 -3.28 -12.23 -12.31
CA GLU A 278 -2.90 -13.60 -11.94
C GLU A 278 -3.17 -13.87 -10.45
N PRO A 279 -3.41 -15.12 -10.04
CA PRO A 279 -3.54 -15.45 -8.62
C PRO A 279 -2.38 -14.87 -7.80
N PHE A 280 -2.73 -14.26 -6.66
CA PHE A 280 -1.80 -13.62 -5.72
C PHE A 280 -1.07 -12.38 -6.24
N ASP A 281 -1.46 -11.80 -7.37
CA ASP A 281 -0.94 -10.49 -7.78
C ASP A 281 -1.58 -9.35 -6.98
N SER A 282 -1.16 -8.10 -7.23
CA SER A 282 -1.68 -6.92 -6.54
C SER A 282 -3.19 -6.80 -6.65
N PHE A 283 -3.77 -7.07 -7.83
CA PHE A 283 -5.21 -6.93 -8.04
C PHE A 283 -5.99 -7.95 -7.23
N TYR A 284 -5.67 -9.23 -7.34
CA TYR A 284 -6.39 -10.28 -6.60
C TYR A 284 -6.18 -10.18 -5.09
N THR A 285 -5.01 -9.71 -4.65
CA THR A 285 -4.75 -9.49 -3.23
C THR A 285 -5.60 -8.35 -2.67
N LEU A 286 -5.73 -7.22 -3.40
CA LEU A 286 -6.64 -6.13 -3.03
C LEU A 286 -8.10 -6.57 -3.01
N MET A 287 -8.52 -7.35 -4.01
CA MET A 287 -9.87 -7.90 -4.05
C MET A 287 -10.15 -8.79 -2.85
N TYR A 288 -9.16 -9.58 -2.43
CA TYR A 288 -9.26 -10.40 -1.22
C TYR A 288 -9.33 -9.56 0.06
N GLU A 289 -8.52 -8.50 0.19
CA GLU A 289 -8.62 -7.57 1.34
C GLU A 289 -9.98 -6.87 1.38
N LEU A 290 -10.50 -6.40 0.24
CA LEU A 290 -11.86 -5.85 0.16
C LEU A 290 -12.91 -6.87 0.61
N TRP A 291 -12.76 -8.13 0.17
CA TRP A 291 -13.64 -9.20 0.62
C TRP A 291 -13.56 -9.40 2.13
N LEU A 292 -12.36 -9.41 2.73
CA LEU A 292 -12.19 -9.48 4.19
C LEU A 292 -12.87 -8.29 4.91
N ARG A 293 -12.73 -7.08 4.36
CA ARG A 293 -13.23 -5.83 4.95
C ARG A 293 -14.74 -5.59 4.76
N ARG A 294 -15.43 -6.40 3.95
CA ARG A 294 -16.87 -6.22 3.62
C ARG A 294 -17.85 -6.18 4.80
N HIS A 295 -17.39 -6.58 5.99
CA HIS A 295 -18.19 -6.61 7.21
C HIS A 295 -17.56 -5.83 8.37
N THR A 296 -16.54 -5.02 8.10
CA THR A 296 -15.79 -4.26 9.10
C THR A 296 -16.68 -3.28 9.85
N VAL A 297 -17.51 -2.53 9.12
CA VAL A 297 -18.45 -1.57 9.69
C VAL A 297 -19.86 -2.14 9.52
N ARG A 298 -20.58 -2.29 10.64
CA ARG A 298 -21.96 -2.79 10.65
C ARG A 298 -22.86 -1.80 11.38
N TYR A 299 -23.97 -1.46 10.75
CA TYR A 299 -25.07 -0.78 11.39
C TYR A 299 -26.21 -1.76 11.59
N ALA A 300 -26.77 -1.81 12.80
CA ALA A 300 -28.04 -2.49 13.01
C ALA A 300 -29.10 -1.77 12.18
N ARG A 301 -29.94 -2.53 11.47
CA ARG A 301 -31.17 -1.96 10.91
C ARG A 301 -31.97 -1.42 12.09
N ARG A 302 -32.26 -0.11 12.08
CA ARG A 302 -33.33 0.41 12.94
C ARG A 302 -34.61 -0.06 12.27
N GLU A 303 -35.26 -1.06 12.86
CA GLU A 303 -36.65 -1.41 12.57
C GLU A 303 -37.57 -0.23 12.93
#